data_AF-A0A6A6HVZ5-F1
#
_entry.id   AF-A0A6A6HVZ5-F1
#
_cell.length_a   1.000
_cell.length_b   1.000
_cell.length_c   1.000
_cell.angle_alpha   90.00
_cell.angle_beta   90.00
_cell.angle_gamma   90.00
#
_symmetry.space_group_name_H-M   'P 1'
#
loop_
_entity.id
_entity.type
_entity.pdbx_description
1 polymer ?
#
loop_
_entity_poly.entity_id
_entity_poly.type
_entity_poly.pdbx_seq_one_letter_code
_entity_poly.pdbx_strand_id
1 'polypeptide(L)'
;MSIPLVFVKAYRREQYLSRLARREVAREKRWLDLWTTKSWPALLGLCELQIVGAIPWRAPWEFDSIKRWPEKRYFQRLVRAGIIPLFIQDGGIGTRQEKPLFLSDDLPLIQELPEYVQSKRRACFEFILPFREGYKKQPYPQYDRPRKAFTNALVNNQHGYRVCISAWHPKYGGPITIESNPAPDGNVPLEIGAKSHFEFLLHFKKDTVLREAKGETHLDDWSQYMKADSCPLLQIRDVDIVRVESPNYGRRRLDEWVYGIAQESGLSEIWTEQELKTTALQWIRRNGLELPGLDQ
;
A
#
# COMPACT_ATOMS: atom_id res chain seq x y z
N MET A 1 15.83 41.14 -34.47
CA MET A 1 15.63 39.68 -34.25
C MET A 1 14.34 39.28 -34.93
N SER A 2 14.41 38.38 -35.93
CA SER A 2 13.26 38.01 -36.76
C SER A 2 12.29 37.12 -35.98
N ILE A 3 11.11 37.66 -35.69
CA ILE A 3 9.92 37.01 -35.12
C ILE A 3 9.73 35.53 -35.57
N PRO A 4 9.88 35.16 -36.87
CA PRO A 4 9.71 33.76 -37.30
C PRO A 4 10.69 32.75 -36.67
N LEU A 5 11.90 33.17 -36.29
CA LEU A 5 12.90 32.28 -35.67
C LEU A 5 12.53 31.90 -34.23
N VAL A 6 11.83 32.80 -33.52
CA VAL A 6 11.29 32.55 -32.17
C VAL A 6 10.13 31.56 -32.23
N PHE A 7 9.20 31.73 -33.19
CA PHE A 7 8.09 30.79 -33.39
C PHE A 7 8.55 29.38 -33.76
N VAL A 8 9.54 29.24 -34.65
CA VAL A 8 10.08 27.91 -35.00
C VAL A 8 10.76 27.24 -33.80
N LYS A 9 11.49 27.99 -32.97
CA LYS A 9 12.10 27.46 -31.73
C LYS A 9 11.04 27.06 -30.70
N ALA A 10 10.01 27.89 -30.52
CA ALA A 10 8.89 27.60 -29.62
C ALA A 10 8.14 26.33 -30.06
N TYR A 11 7.80 26.23 -31.34
CA TYR A 11 7.13 25.06 -31.92
C TYR A 11 7.96 23.77 -31.78
N ARG A 12 9.27 23.84 -32.04
CA ARG A 12 10.18 22.69 -31.82
C ARG A 12 10.26 22.28 -30.36
N ARG A 13 10.29 23.25 -29.44
CA ARG A 13 10.28 22.99 -27.98
C ARG A 13 8.96 22.32 -27.57
N GLU A 14 7.83 22.83 -28.03
CA GLU A 14 6.51 22.26 -27.75
C GLU A 14 6.38 20.83 -28.29
N GLN A 15 6.83 20.57 -29.52
CA GLN A 15 6.88 19.22 -30.08
C GLN A 15 7.80 18.29 -29.28
N TYR A 16 8.95 18.80 -28.81
CA TYR A 16 9.88 18.04 -27.98
C TYR A 16 9.25 17.68 -26.62
N LEU A 17 8.65 18.65 -25.92
CA LEU A 17 7.96 18.43 -24.65
C LEU A 17 6.78 17.46 -24.82
N SER A 18 5.99 17.60 -25.88
CA SER A 18 4.90 16.66 -26.20
C SER A 18 5.41 15.23 -26.44
N ARG A 19 6.58 15.06 -27.09
CA ARG A 19 7.21 13.75 -27.28
C ARG A 19 7.74 13.17 -25.97
N LEU A 20 8.31 14.00 -25.09
CA LEU A 20 8.74 13.59 -23.76
C LEU A 20 7.54 13.14 -22.91
N ALA A 21 6.48 13.95 -22.83
CA ALA A 21 5.27 13.63 -22.11
C ALA A 21 4.64 12.31 -22.59
N ARG A 22 4.55 12.09 -23.92
CA ARG A 22 4.07 10.81 -24.48
C ARG A 22 4.94 9.61 -24.08
N ARG A 23 6.26 9.78 -24.05
CA ARG A 23 7.21 8.73 -23.63
C ARG A 23 7.07 8.43 -22.15
N GLU A 24 6.87 9.45 -21.31
CA GLU A 24 6.64 9.30 -19.88
C GLU A 24 5.33 8.55 -19.61
N VAL A 25 4.22 8.99 -20.21
CA VAL A 25 2.92 8.29 -20.11
C VAL A 25 3.03 6.82 -20.57
N ALA A 26 3.72 6.57 -21.69
CA ALA A 26 3.93 5.20 -22.17
C ALA A 26 4.79 4.37 -21.19
N ARG A 27 5.81 4.98 -20.59
CA ARG A 27 6.65 4.33 -19.57
C ARG A 27 5.86 4.05 -18.30
N GLU A 28 5.04 5.00 -17.85
CA GLU A 28 4.16 4.84 -16.68
C GLU A 28 3.16 3.71 -16.87
N LYS A 29 2.54 3.64 -18.07
CA LYS A 29 1.65 2.54 -18.42
C LYS A 29 2.35 1.18 -18.31
N ARG A 30 3.57 1.06 -18.84
CA ARG A 30 4.35 -0.19 -18.72
C ARG A 30 4.63 -0.59 -17.27
N TRP A 31 4.86 0.37 -16.37
CA TRP A 31 5.02 0.08 -14.95
C TRP A 31 3.74 -0.46 -14.32
N LEU A 32 2.58 0.05 -14.71
CA LEU A 32 1.28 -0.48 -14.28
C LEU A 32 1.04 -1.89 -14.82
N ASP A 33 1.41 -2.14 -16.08
CA ASP A 33 1.22 -3.45 -16.74
C ASP A 33 1.97 -4.58 -16.02
N LEU A 34 3.06 -4.30 -15.28
CA LEU A 34 3.79 -5.30 -14.49
C LEU A 34 2.92 -6.00 -13.44
N TRP A 35 1.94 -5.30 -12.88
CA TRP A 35 1.08 -5.83 -11.82
C TRP A 35 0.03 -6.82 -12.32
N THR A 36 -0.07 -6.99 -13.64
CA THR A 36 -0.94 -7.97 -14.30
C THR A 36 -0.40 -9.41 -14.27
N THR A 37 0.73 -9.63 -13.58
CA THR A 37 1.35 -10.94 -13.43
C THR A 37 0.39 -11.98 -12.86
N LYS A 38 0.52 -13.22 -13.35
CA LYS A 38 -0.21 -14.40 -12.83
C LYS A 38 0.63 -15.24 -11.85
N SER A 39 1.84 -14.79 -11.54
CA SER A 39 2.81 -15.49 -10.69
C SER A 39 2.92 -14.81 -9.33
N TRP A 40 2.68 -15.57 -8.25
CA TRP A 40 2.82 -15.07 -6.87
C TRP A 40 4.24 -14.61 -6.53
N PRO A 41 5.30 -15.38 -6.83
CA PRO A 41 6.66 -14.90 -6.61
C PRO A 41 6.97 -13.61 -7.38
N ALA A 42 6.45 -13.45 -8.60
CA ALA A 42 6.62 -12.21 -9.35
C ALA A 42 5.88 -11.05 -8.67
N LEU A 43 4.63 -11.24 -8.25
CA LEU A 43 3.84 -10.21 -7.57
C LEU A 43 4.50 -9.77 -6.25
N LEU A 44 4.92 -10.73 -5.43
CA LEU A 44 5.57 -10.46 -4.15
C LEU A 44 6.94 -9.84 -4.33
N GLY A 45 7.72 -10.27 -5.32
CA GLY A 45 8.98 -9.62 -5.66
C GLY A 45 8.80 -8.19 -6.17
N LEU A 46 7.74 -7.89 -6.93
CA LEU A 46 7.38 -6.50 -7.27
C LEU A 46 7.04 -5.68 -6.03
N CYS A 47 6.27 -6.24 -5.09
CA CYS A 47 5.96 -5.58 -3.81
C CYS A 47 7.24 -5.29 -3.02
N GLU A 48 8.15 -6.27 -2.92
CA GLU A 48 9.41 -6.12 -2.20
C GLU A 48 10.31 -5.06 -2.84
N LEU A 49 10.51 -5.12 -4.16
CA LEU A 49 11.27 -4.10 -4.92
C LEU A 49 10.66 -2.71 -4.74
N GLN A 50 9.33 -2.60 -4.67
CA GLN A 50 8.69 -1.32 -4.44
C GLN A 50 8.92 -0.82 -3.01
N ILE A 51 8.77 -1.69 -2.00
CA ILE A 51 8.97 -1.37 -0.58
C ILE A 51 10.38 -0.80 -0.33
N VAL A 52 11.40 -1.36 -0.99
CA VAL A 52 12.79 -0.88 -0.90
C VAL A 52 13.10 0.32 -1.81
N GLY A 53 12.14 0.75 -2.64
CA GLY A 53 12.30 1.87 -3.56
C GLY A 53 13.15 1.56 -4.80
N ALA A 54 13.33 0.28 -5.14
CA ALA A 54 14.07 -0.17 -6.32
C ALA A 54 13.28 0.05 -7.63
N ILE A 55 11.95 0.11 -7.55
CA ILE A 55 11.08 0.44 -8.69
C ILE A 55 10.20 1.67 -8.38
N PRO A 56 9.72 2.40 -9.40
CA PRO A 56 8.83 3.52 -9.21
C PRO A 56 7.56 3.15 -8.45
N TRP A 57 7.03 4.10 -7.68
CA TRP A 57 5.84 3.92 -6.87
C TRP A 57 4.57 3.96 -7.73
N ARG A 58 4.22 2.81 -8.32
CA ARG A 58 3.13 2.65 -9.29
C ARG A 58 2.34 1.35 -9.06
N ALA A 59 2.18 0.95 -7.81
CA ALA A 59 1.30 -0.18 -7.48
C ALA A 59 -0.17 0.13 -7.77
N PRO A 60 -0.99 -0.91 -7.93
CA PRO A 60 -2.42 -0.76 -8.18
C PRO A 60 -3.24 -0.29 -6.97
N TRP A 61 -2.61 -0.27 -5.79
CA TRP A 61 -3.20 0.18 -4.53
C TRP A 61 -2.45 1.36 -3.91
N GLU A 62 -3.11 2.07 -2.99
CA GLU A 62 -2.53 3.20 -2.28
C GLU A 62 -1.52 2.72 -1.24
N PHE A 63 -0.26 3.09 -1.45
CA PHE A 63 0.87 2.49 -0.77
C PHE A 63 1.70 3.63 -0.11
N ASP A 64 1.30 4.90 -0.29
CA ASP A 64 2.02 6.10 0.15
C ASP A 64 2.38 6.13 1.63
N SER A 65 1.57 5.50 2.47
CA SER A 65 1.84 5.40 3.90
C SER A 65 2.99 4.43 4.18
N ILE A 66 3.02 3.31 3.46
CA ILE A 66 4.14 2.36 3.49
C ILE A 66 5.37 3.03 2.90
N LYS A 67 5.29 3.79 1.79
CA LYS A 67 6.45 4.52 1.21
C LYS A 67 7.16 5.39 2.23
N ARG A 68 6.40 6.13 3.04
CA ARG A 68 6.90 7.06 4.06
C ARG A 68 7.36 6.38 5.36
N TRP A 69 7.08 5.10 5.53
CA TRP A 69 7.44 4.37 6.74
C TRP A 69 8.97 4.27 6.92
N PRO A 70 9.54 4.62 8.09
CA PRO A 70 11.00 4.72 8.23
C PRO A 70 11.71 3.36 8.13
N GLU A 71 11.09 2.28 8.60
CA GLU A 71 11.73 0.97 8.74
C GLU A 71 10.97 -0.11 7.97
N LYS A 72 11.54 -0.60 6.86
CA LYS A 72 10.85 -1.54 5.97
C LYS A 72 11.05 -3.02 6.27
N ARG A 73 11.96 -3.35 7.20
CA ARG A 73 12.43 -4.74 7.40
C ARG A 73 11.29 -5.73 7.67
N TYR A 74 10.29 -5.31 8.44
CA TYR A 74 9.15 -6.16 8.78
C TYR A 74 8.23 -6.36 7.57
N PHE A 75 8.03 -5.33 6.75
CA PHE A 75 7.28 -5.49 5.50
C PHE A 75 7.96 -6.44 4.52
N GLN A 76 9.29 -6.37 4.38
CA GLN A 76 10.02 -7.31 3.52
C GLN A 76 9.83 -8.76 3.98
N ARG A 77 10.00 -9.00 5.29
CA ARG A 77 9.80 -10.34 5.89
C ARG A 77 8.36 -10.84 5.76
N LEU A 78 7.37 -9.95 5.97
CA LEU A 78 5.96 -10.26 5.76
C LEU A 78 5.67 -10.61 4.29
N VAL A 79 6.22 -9.85 3.33
CA VAL A 79 6.08 -10.13 1.89
C VAL A 79 6.69 -11.48 1.52
N ARG A 80 7.86 -11.83 2.08
CA ARG A 80 8.48 -13.15 1.89
C ARG A 80 7.67 -14.28 2.53
N ALA A 81 6.93 -14.01 3.59
CA ALA A 81 5.92 -14.91 4.15
C ALA A 81 4.59 -14.91 3.36
N GLY A 82 4.51 -14.15 2.26
CA GLY A 82 3.33 -14.04 1.40
C GLY A 82 2.23 -13.13 1.93
N ILE A 83 2.54 -12.19 2.81
CA ILE A 83 1.61 -11.15 3.30
C ILE A 83 1.90 -9.86 2.53
N ILE A 84 0.88 -9.27 1.91
CA ILE A 84 1.03 -8.05 1.10
C ILE A 84 0.55 -6.84 1.91
N PRO A 85 1.44 -5.94 2.35
CA PRO A 85 1.03 -4.71 3.01
C PRO A 85 0.20 -3.82 2.08
N LEU A 86 -0.93 -3.33 2.56
CA LEU A 86 -1.77 -2.37 1.85
C LEU A 86 -1.61 -0.97 2.43
N PHE A 87 -1.74 -0.85 3.74
CA PHE A 87 -1.75 0.45 4.41
C PHE A 87 -1.18 0.33 5.82
N ILE A 88 -0.31 1.26 6.22
CA ILE A 88 0.18 1.39 7.59
C ILE A 88 -0.05 2.81 8.10
N GLN A 89 -0.42 2.96 9.37
CA GLN A 89 -0.48 4.23 10.04
C GLN A 89 0.03 4.06 11.46
N ASP A 90 0.96 4.92 11.85
CA ASP A 90 1.34 5.09 13.24
C ASP A 90 0.21 5.79 14.00
N GLY A 91 -0.11 5.28 15.19
CA GLY A 91 -0.95 6.03 16.12
C GLY A 91 -0.19 7.19 16.75
N GLY A 92 -0.84 7.95 17.62
CA GLY A 92 -0.24 9.06 18.34
C GLY A 92 -0.71 10.43 17.87
N ILE A 93 -0.16 11.45 18.50
CA ILE A 93 -0.36 12.85 18.12
C ILE A 93 0.87 13.29 17.32
N GLY A 94 0.64 14.06 16.26
CA GLY A 94 1.71 14.67 15.49
C GLY A 94 1.20 15.73 14.53
N THR A 95 2.13 16.59 14.11
CA THR A 95 1.93 17.55 13.03
C THR A 95 2.72 17.08 11.82
N ARG A 96 2.09 17.11 10.64
CA ARG A 96 2.73 16.75 9.37
C ARG A 96 2.31 17.72 8.27
N GLN A 97 3.17 17.86 7.28
CA GLN A 97 2.81 18.51 6.03
C GLN A 97 2.16 17.47 5.10
N GLU A 98 0.89 17.68 4.74
CA GLU A 98 0.12 16.82 3.84
C GLU A 98 0.36 17.17 2.38
N LYS A 99 0.41 18.47 2.05
CA LYS A 99 0.75 18.97 0.71
C LYS A 99 2.04 19.79 0.75
N PRO A 100 3.06 19.43 -0.06
CA PRO A 100 4.23 20.28 -0.22
C PRO A 100 3.86 21.56 -0.96
N LEU A 101 4.68 22.61 -0.81
CA LEU A 101 4.56 23.80 -1.65
C LEU A 101 4.86 23.39 -3.10
N PHE A 102 3.88 23.48 -3.98
CA PHE A 102 4.06 23.26 -5.41
C PHE A 102 4.18 24.60 -6.13
N LEU A 103 5.31 24.78 -6.80
CA LEU A 103 5.50 25.83 -7.80
C LEU A 103 5.21 25.20 -9.16
N SER A 104 4.18 25.70 -9.84
CA SER A 104 3.93 25.30 -11.23
C SER A 104 4.96 25.96 -12.15
N ASP A 105 5.66 25.15 -12.95
CA ASP A 105 6.57 25.65 -13.98
C ASP A 105 5.83 26.37 -15.13
N ASP A 106 4.55 26.07 -15.32
CA ASP A 106 3.74 26.58 -16.43
C ASP A 106 3.04 27.92 -16.10
N LEU A 107 2.75 28.18 -14.82
CA LEU A 107 2.07 29.39 -14.36
C LEU A 107 2.60 29.84 -12.98
N PRO A 108 3.50 30.84 -12.90
CA PRO A 108 4.12 31.27 -11.64
C PRO A 108 3.16 31.88 -10.60
N LEU A 109 1.88 32.10 -10.97
CA LEU A 109 0.83 32.67 -10.13
C LEU A 109 -0.04 31.62 -9.41
N ILE A 110 -0.02 30.36 -9.83
CA ILE A 110 -0.77 29.29 -9.15
C ILE A 110 0.21 28.59 -8.20
N GLN A 111 0.33 29.14 -7.00
CA GLN A 111 1.05 28.51 -5.89
C GLN A 111 0.03 27.73 -5.06
N GLU A 112 0.14 26.40 -5.04
CA GLU A 112 -0.59 25.64 -4.03
C GLU A 112 0.14 25.81 -2.70
N LEU A 113 -0.47 26.55 -1.78
CA LEU A 113 0.06 26.73 -0.44
C LEU A 113 0.19 25.38 0.25
N PRO A 114 1.27 25.16 1.02
CA PRO A 114 1.43 23.94 1.78
C PRO A 114 0.23 23.73 2.70
N GLU A 115 -0.15 22.48 2.93
CA GLU A 115 -1.21 22.14 3.87
C GLU A 115 -0.60 21.35 5.02
N TYR A 116 -0.74 21.86 6.23
CA TYR A 116 -0.30 21.24 7.46
C TYR A 116 -1.49 20.61 8.18
N VAL A 117 -1.25 19.48 8.83
CA VAL A 117 -2.23 18.71 9.57
C VAL A 117 -1.67 18.41 10.95
N GLN A 118 -2.34 18.86 12.00
CA GLN A 118 -2.11 18.41 13.37
C GLN A 118 -3.23 17.46 13.73
N SER A 119 -2.89 16.22 14.08
CA SER A 119 -3.91 15.22 14.35
C SER A 119 -3.48 14.18 15.37
N LYS A 120 -4.49 13.56 15.95
CA LYS A 120 -4.42 12.40 16.81
C LYS A 120 -4.95 11.19 16.03
N ARG A 121 -4.11 10.17 15.88
CA ARG A 121 -4.33 9.00 15.02
C ARG A 121 -4.34 7.71 15.83
N ARG A 122 -5.17 6.76 15.44
CA ARG A 122 -5.08 5.38 15.93
C ARG A 122 -4.14 4.62 15.01
N ALA A 123 -3.33 3.72 15.58
CA ALA A 123 -2.48 2.89 14.76
C ALA A 123 -3.36 1.93 13.95
N CYS A 124 -3.05 1.76 12.67
CA CYS A 124 -3.80 0.87 11.78
C CYS A 124 -2.82 0.19 10.82
N PHE A 125 -3.03 -1.11 10.59
CA PHE A 125 -2.31 -1.88 9.60
C PHE A 125 -3.30 -2.74 8.82
N GLU A 126 -3.33 -2.55 7.50
CA GLU A 126 -4.15 -3.31 6.57
C GLU A 126 -3.21 -4.09 5.64
N PHE A 127 -3.51 -5.38 5.43
CA PHE A 127 -2.72 -6.24 4.56
C PHE A 127 -3.58 -7.36 3.95
N ILE A 128 -3.10 -7.91 2.84
CA ILE A 128 -3.70 -9.09 2.20
C ILE A 128 -2.94 -10.33 2.64
N LEU A 129 -3.69 -11.37 2.99
CA LEU A 129 -3.20 -12.73 3.17
C LEU A 129 -3.82 -13.63 2.09
N PRO A 130 -3.09 -13.93 1.01
CA PRO A 130 -3.50 -14.93 0.04
C PRO A 130 -3.56 -16.32 0.67
N PHE A 131 -4.40 -17.20 0.09
CA PHE A 131 -4.44 -18.62 0.43
C PHE A 131 -4.81 -18.91 1.89
N ARG A 132 -5.95 -18.39 2.37
CA ARG A 132 -6.46 -18.63 3.72
C ARG A 132 -6.44 -20.11 4.11
N GLU A 133 -6.94 -20.96 3.22
CA GLU A 133 -7.04 -22.40 3.43
C GLU A 133 -5.81 -23.16 2.94
N GLY A 134 -4.72 -22.45 2.67
CA GLY A 134 -3.49 -23.03 2.16
C GLY A 134 -3.39 -23.09 0.65
N TYR A 135 -2.23 -23.53 0.16
CA TYR A 135 -2.00 -23.77 -1.28
C TYR A 135 -2.66 -25.08 -1.69
N LYS A 136 -4.01 -25.16 -1.59
CA LYS A 136 -4.86 -26.35 -1.85
C LYS A 136 -4.48 -27.17 -3.10
N LYS A 137 -3.77 -26.57 -4.05
CA LYS A 137 -3.01 -27.26 -5.10
C LYS A 137 -1.51 -27.00 -4.84
N GLN A 138 -0.74 -28.08 -4.64
CA GLN A 138 0.73 -28.10 -4.51
C GLN A 138 1.40 -26.85 -5.12
N PRO A 139 2.25 -26.16 -4.33
CA PRO A 139 3.53 -26.76 -3.95
C PRO A 139 3.87 -26.75 -2.45
N TYR A 140 3.07 -26.15 -1.55
CA TYR A 140 3.55 -25.87 -0.19
C TYR A 140 2.59 -26.20 0.99
N PRO A 141 2.15 -27.46 1.13
CA PRO A 141 1.25 -27.86 2.23
C PRO A 141 1.82 -27.60 3.64
N GLN A 142 3.15 -27.52 3.77
CA GLN A 142 3.82 -27.22 5.04
C GLN A 142 3.47 -25.83 5.61
N TYR A 143 3.03 -24.89 4.77
CA TYR A 143 2.70 -23.53 5.21
C TYR A 143 1.22 -23.35 5.58
N ASP A 144 0.37 -24.34 5.31
CA ASP A 144 -1.07 -24.24 5.53
C ASP A 144 -1.43 -24.17 7.03
N ARG A 145 -0.80 -25.04 7.83
CA ARG A 145 -1.02 -25.06 9.29
C ARG A 145 -0.53 -23.77 9.97
N PRO A 146 0.69 -23.26 9.71
CA PRO A 146 1.12 -21.97 10.24
C PRO A 146 0.25 -20.79 9.82
N ARG A 147 -0.24 -20.75 8.57
CA ARG A 147 -1.16 -19.69 8.11
C ARG A 147 -2.46 -19.69 8.88
N LYS A 148 -3.08 -20.87 9.06
CA LYS A 148 -4.31 -21.00 9.86
C LYS A 148 -4.07 -20.65 11.33
N ALA A 149 -2.91 -21.04 11.88
CA ALA A 149 -2.52 -20.64 13.23
C ALA A 149 -2.38 -19.12 13.35
N PHE A 150 -1.78 -18.47 12.36
CA PHE A 150 -1.62 -17.02 12.28
C PHE A 150 -2.96 -16.28 12.23
N THR A 151 -3.89 -16.67 11.33
CA THR A 151 -5.22 -16.06 11.28
C THR A 151 -5.97 -16.26 12.59
N ASN A 152 -5.90 -17.46 13.18
CA ASN A 152 -6.55 -17.74 14.46
C ASN A 152 -5.92 -16.92 15.60
N ALA A 153 -4.60 -16.73 15.62
CA ALA A 153 -3.93 -15.91 16.63
C ALA A 153 -4.34 -14.44 16.52
N LEU A 154 -4.46 -13.93 15.29
CA LEU A 154 -4.96 -12.58 15.02
C LEU A 154 -6.40 -12.40 15.52
N VAL A 155 -7.30 -13.35 15.23
CA VAL A 155 -8.71 -13.29 15.69
C VAL A 155 -8.81 -13.49 17.20
N ASN A 156 -8.03 -14.38 17.80
CA ASN A 156 -8.05 -14.57 19.25
C ASN A 156 -7.60 -13.32 20.01
N ASN A 157 -6.73 -12.51 19.40
CA ASN A 157 -6.39 -11.15 19.80
C ASN A 157 -6.21 -10.94 21.32
N GLN A 158 -5.29 -11.70 21.90
CA GLN A 158 -5.01 -11.63 23.35
C GLN A 158 -4.43 -10.28 23.79
N HIS A 159 -4.03 -9.43 22.84
CA HIS A 159 -3.36 -8.14 23.09
C HIS A 159 -4.33 -6.94 23.10
N GLY A 160 -5.63 -7.17 22.90
CA GLY A 160 -6.64 -6.12 22.96
C GLY A 160 -6.60 -5.11 21.81
N TYR A 161 -6.06 -5.51 20.64
CA TYR A 161 -6.22 -4.74 19.41
C TYR A 161 -7.68 -4.83 18.91
N ARG A 162 -7.98 -4.28 17.75
CA ARG A 162 -9.24 -4.52 17.05
C ARG A 162 -8.88 -5.17 15.73
N VAL A 163 -9.35 -6.39 15.53
CA VAL A 163 -8.97 -7.20 14.36
C VAL A 163 -10.22 -7.53 13.58
N CYS A 164 -10.14 -7.38 12.27
CA CYS A 164 -11.15 -7.82 11.32
C CYS A 164 -10.46 -8.53 10.16
N ILE A 165 -10.96 -9.71 9.81
CA ILE A 165 -10.53 -10.52 8.69
C ILE A 165 -11.73 -10.69 7.77
N SER A 166 -11.62 -10.15 6.57
CA SER A 166 -12.64 -10.26 5.53
C SER A 166 -12.15 -11.21 4.44
N ALA A 167 -12.79 -12.36 4.33
CA ALA A 167 -12.44 -13.40 3.37
C ALA A 167 -13.13 -13.12 2.02
N TRP A 168 -12.35 -12.82 1.01
CA TRP A 168 -12.81 -12.48 -0.33
C TRP A 168 -12.68 -13.66 -1.28
N HIS A 169 -13.72 -13.83 -2.10
CA HIS A 169 -13.73 -14.83 -3.14
C HIS A 169 -14.29 -14.26 -4.45
N PRO A 170 -13.56 -14.40 -5.57
CA PRO A 170 -13.87 -13.75 -6.86
C PRO A 170 -15.31 -13.95 -7.35
N LYS A 171 -15.84 -15.16 -7.18
CA LYS A 171 -17.18 -15.53 -7.66
C LYS A 171 -18.33 -14.72 -7.03
N TYR A 172 -18.14 -14.19 -5.82
CA TYR A 172 -19.24 -13.58 -5.07
C TYR A 172 -19.23 -12.05 -5.13
N GLY A 173 -18.18 -11.43 -5.69
CA GLY A 173 -18.08 -9.98 -5.81
C GLY A 173 -18.03 -9.23 -4.47
N GLY A 174 -17.85 -9.94 -3.36
CA GLY A 174 -17.88 -9.44 -2.00
C GLY A 174 -17.29 -10.46 -1.02
N PRO A 175 -17.19 -10.11 0.28
CA PRO A 175 -16.67 -11.02 1.28
C PRO A 175 -17.64 -12.17 1.57
N ILE A 176 -17.10 -13.40 1.65
CA ILE A 176 -17.85 -14.60 2.05
C ILE A 176 -18.00 -14.64 3.57
N THR A 177 -16.97 -14.25 4.30
CA THR A 177 -16.93 -14.39 5.76
C THR A 177 -16.16 -13.24 6.37
N ILE A 178 -16.71 -12.66 7.42
CA ILE A 178 -16.06 -11.62 8.22
C ILE A 178 -15.87 -12.19 9.63
N GLU A 179 -14.62 -12.25 10.07
CA GLU A 179 -14.25 -12.66 11.43
C GLU A 179 -13.61 -11.48 12.14
N SER A 180 -14.14 -11.12 13.30
CA SER A 180 -13.69 -9.95 14.04
C SER A 180 -13.68 -10.23 15.54
N ASN A 181 -12.69 -9.67 16.25
CA ASN A 181 -12.64 -9.78 17.71
C ASN A 181 -11.59 -8.83 18.36
N PRO A 182 -12.04 -7.86 19.16
CA PRO A 182 -13.26 -7.12 18.90
C PRO A 182 -13.19 -6.44 17.52
N ALA A 183 -14.34 -6.18 16.94
CA ALA A 183 -14.49 -5.42 15.71
C ALA A 183 -13.80 -4.05 15.77
N PRO A 184 -13.21 -3.57 14.66
CA PRO A 184 -12.95 -2.15 14.46
C PRO A 184 -14.25 -1.36 14.62
N ASP A 185 -14.21 -0.35 15.49
CA ASP A 185 -15.38 0.46 15.80
C ASP A 185 -15.55 1.54 14.74
N GLY A 186 -16.59 1.39 13.91
CA GLY A 186 -16.92 2.35 12.86
C GLY A 186 -17.35 3.72 13.41
N ASN A 187 -17.75 3.82 14.69
CA ASN A 187 -18.21 5.08 15.28
C ASN A 187 -17.06 5.92 15.87
N VAL A 188 -15.88 5.34 16.04
CA VAL A 188 -14.71 6.05 16.57
C VAL A 188 -13.78 6.36 15.42
N PRO A 189 -13.53 7.63 15.08
CA PRO A 189 -12.69 7.97 13.94
C PRO A 189 -11.28 7.37 14.01
N LEU A 190 -10.68 7.14 12.85
CA LEU A 190 -9.29 6.68 12.76
C LEU A 190 -8.31 7.85 12.97
N GLU A 191 -8.70 9.05 12.54
CA GLU A 191 -7.93 10.28 12.68
C GLU A 191 -8.84 11.49 12.94
N ILE A 192 -8.49 12.26 13.98
CA ILE A 192 -9.15 13.51 14.35
C ILE A 192 -8.08 14.60 14.44
N GLY A 193 -8.36 15.79 13.92
CA GLY A 193 -7.43 16.90 14.00
C GLY A 193 -7.87 18.11 13.19
N ALA A 194 -6.94 19.01 12.94
CA ALA A 194 -7.18 20.22 12.15
C ALA A 194 -6.23 20.31 10.96
N LYS A 195 -6.69 20.97 9.89
CA LYS A 195 -5.89 21.31 8.70
C LYS A 195 -5.71 22.81 8.55
N SER A 196 -4.55 23.28 8.14
CA SER A 196 -4.25 24.70 7.94
C SER A 196 -3.15 24.91 6.90
N HIS A 197 -3.23 25.99 6.13
CA HIS A 197 -2.13 26.41 5.26
C HIS A 197 -0.95 27.03 6.04
N PHE A 198 -1.18 27.37 7.29
CA PHE A 198 -0.18 27.92 8.21
C PHE A 198 -0.11 27.04 9.45
N GLU A 199 1.05 26.44 9.69
CA GLU A 199 1.26 25.48 10.79
C GLU A 199 0.90 26.08 12.16
N PHE A 200 1.30 27.32 12.43
CA PHE A 200 1.03 27.98 13.71
C PHE A 200 -0.47 28.20 13.99
N LEU A 201 -1.30 28.29 12.95
CA LEU A 201 -2.76 28.45 13.11
C LEU A 201 -3.47 27.15 13.51
N LEU A 202 -2.81 25.99 13.44
CA LEU A 202 -3.42 24.70 13.79
C LEU A 202 -3.96 24.67 15.22
N HIS A 203 -3.24 25.28 16.16
CA HIS A 203 -3.62 25.34 17.59
C HIS A 203 -4.91 26.12 17.86
N PHE A 204 -5.38 26.96 16.92
CA PHE A 204 -6.60 27.75 17.05
C PHE A 204 -7.78 27.15 16.29
N LYS A 205 -7.55 26.10 15.50
CA LYS A 205 -8.60 25.45 14.72
C LYS A 205 -9.28 24.37 15.55
N LYS A 206 -10.58 24.22 15.34
CA LYS A 206 -11.36 23.13 15.93
C LYS A 206 -10.99 21.81 15.23
N ASP A 207 -10.83 20.77 16.04
CA ASP A 207 -10.67 19.41 15.54
C ASP A 207 -11.93 18.94 14.79
N THR A 208 -11.69 18.32 13.65
CA THR A 208 -12.70 17.63 12.84
C THR A 208 -12.25 16.20 12.57
N VAL A 209 -13.18 15.34 12.15
CA VAL A 209 -12.81 14.02 11.66
C VAL A 209 -12.06 14.19 10.34
N LEU A 210 -10.80 13.74 10.29
CA LEU A 210 -9.97 13.80 9.09
C LEU A 210 -10.01 12.46 8.34
N ARG A 211 -10.20 11.36 9.06
CA ARG A 211 -10.38 10.03 8.50
C ARG A 211 -11.33 9.22 9.37
N GLU A 212 -12.44 8.81 8.77
CA GLU A 212 -13.39 7.89 9.39
C GLU A 212 -12.75 6.53 9.67
N ALA A 213 -13.26 5.82 10.67
CA ALA A 213 -12.92 4.42 10.82
C ALA A 213 -13.64 3.59 9.76
N LYS A 214 -12.98 2.51 9.33
CA LYS A 214 -13.65 1.46 8.58
C LYS A 214 -14.16 0.47 9.63
N GLY A 215 -15.47 0.43 9.84
CA GLY A 215 -16.12 -0.64 10.60
C GLY A 215 -16.01 -1.98 9.87
N GLU A 216 -16.69 -3.00 10.38
CA GLU A 216 -16.72 -4.34 9.75
C GLU A 216 -17.19 -4.30 8.29
N THR A 217 -18.22 -3.50 8.01
CA THR A 217 -18.88 -3.36 6.70
C THR A 217 -18.05 -2.60 5.66
N HIS A 218 -16.94 -1.97 6.04
CA HIS A 218 -16.10 -1.22 5.10
C HIS A 218 -15.01 -2.08 4.47
N LEU A 219 -14.86 -3.36 4.88
CA LEU A 219 -14.03 -4.33 4.16
C LEU A 219 -14.79 -5.01 3.01
N ASP A 220 -15.99 -4.54 2.69
CA ASP A 220 -16.92 -5.16 1.73
C ASP A 220 -16.70 -4.69 0.28
N ASP A 221 -15.79 -3.74 0.04
CA ASP A 221 -15.51 -3.23 -1.29
C ASP A 221 -14.01 -3.27 -1.63
N TRP A 222 -13.65 -4.26 -2.45
CA TRP A 222 -12.32 -4.46 -3.01
C TRP A 222 -11.81 -3.26 -3.81
N SER A 223 -12.71 -2.47 -4.38
CA SER A 223 -12.37 -1.27 -5.16
C SER A 223 -11.75 -0.15 -4.30
N GLN A 224 -11.98 -0.18 -2.98
CA GLN A 224 -11.32 0.74 -2.05
C GLN A 224 -9.83 0.48 -1.90
N TYR A 225 -9.39 -0.76 -2.17
CA TYR A 225 -8.00 -1.14 -2.03
C TYR A 225 -7.27 -1.10 -3.36
N MET A 226 -7.90 -1.57 -4.44
CA MET A 226 -7.24 -1.66 -5.74
C MET A 226 -8.10 -1.09 -6.87
N LYS A 227 -7.43 -0.49 -7.85
CA LYS A 227 -8.08 -0.11 -9.11
C LYS A 227 -8.61 -1.36 -9.83
N ALA A 228 -9.73 -1.24 -10.53
CA ALA A 228 -10.27 -2.33 -11.37
C ALA A 228 -9.20 -2.83 -12.36
N ASP A 229 -9.19 -4.15 -12.62
CA ASP A 229 -8.29 -4.87 -13.54
C ASP A 229 -6.77 -4.68 -13.36
N SER A 230 -6.35 -4.04 -12.28
CA SER A 230 -4.97 -3.58 -12.13
C SER A 230 -4.04 -4.63 -11.47
N CYS A 231 -4.62 -5.61 -10.77
CA CYS A 231 -3.92 -6.81 -10.30
C CYS A 231 -4.86 -8.04 -10.39
N PRO A 232 -4.97 -8.67 -11.57
CA PRO A 232 -5.90 -9.78 -11.79
C PRO A 232 -5.65 -10.96 -10.86
N LEU A 233 -4.39 -11.21 -10.46
CA LEU A 233 -4.06 -12.33 -9.59
C LEU A 233 -4.76 -12.24 -8.23
N LEU A 234 -4.89 -11.05 -7.65
CA LEU A 234 -5.59 -10.84 -6.39
C LEU A 234 -7.12 -10.81 -6.58
N GLN A 235 -7.61 -10.45 -7.77
CA GLN A 235 -9.04 -10.41 -8.09
C GLN A 235 -9.63 -11.80 -8.39
N ILE A 236 -8.82 -12.75 -8.87
CA ILE A 236 -9.27 -14.09 -9.28
C ILE A 236 -8.92 -15.19 -8.28
N ARG A 237 -8.36 -14.85 -7.12
CA ARG A 237 -7.94 -15.80 -6.08
C ARG A 237 -8.60 -15.47 -4.75
N ASP A 238 -8.70 -16.50 -3.91
CA ASP A 238 -9.19 -16.36 -2.55
C ASP A 238 -8.11 -15.66 -1.71
N VAL A 239 -8.50 -14.56 -1.09
CA VAL A 239 -7.63 -13.69 -0.33
C VAL A 239 -8.36 -13.18 0.91
N ASP A 240 -7.65 -13.06 2.02
CA ASP A 240 -8.18 -12.37 3.19
C ASP A 240 -7.63 -10.95 3.22
N ILE A 241 -8.50 -9.97 3.45
CA ILE A 241 -8.09 -8.64 3.87
C ILE A 241 -8.14 -8.60 5.38
N VAL A 242 -6.99 -8.34 5.99
CA VAL A 242 -6.86 -8.20 7.42
C VAL A 242 -6.66 -6.74 7.76
N ARG A 243 -7.45 -6.24 8.71
CA ARG A 243 -7.27 -4.94 9.34
C ARG A 243 -7.02 -5.13 10.82
N VAL A 244 -5.92 -4.55 11.29
CA VAL A 244 -5.54 -4.47 12.70
C VAL A 244 -5.52 -3.01 13.11
N GLU A 245 -6.21 -2.68 14.19
CA GLU A 245 -6.35 -1.31 14.65
C GLU A 245 -6.13 -1.21 16.17
N SER A 246 -5.51 -0.12 16.62
CA SER A 246 -5.38 0.14 18.06
C SER A 246 -6.69 0.66 18.66
N PRO A 247 -7.10 0.18 19.85
CA PRO A 247 -8.29 0.71 20.53
C PRO A 247 -8.12 2.17 20.96
N ASN A 248 -6.89 2.66 21.05
CA ASN A 248 -6.56 4.01 21.45
C ASN A 248 -5.67 4.71 20.43
N TYR A 249 -5.42 5.99 20.69
CA TYR A 249 -4.59 6.84 19.84
C TYR A 249 -3.12 6.83 20.23
N GLY A 250 -2.64 5.76 20.89
CA GLY A 250 -1.24 5.61 21.26
C GLY A 250 -0.38 5.21 20.06
N ARG A 251 0.91 5.58 20.10
CA ARG A 251 1.89 5.08 19.12
C ARG A 251 2.04 3.57 19.28
N ARG A 252 1.90 2.84 18.17
CA ARG A 252 2.10 1.38 18.08
C ARG A 252 2.75 1.02 16.75
N ARG A 253 3.70 0.09 16.79
CA ARG A 253 4.35 -0.53 15.62
C ARG A 253 3.59 -1.80 15.26
N LEU A 254 2.46 -1.65 14.56
CA LEU A 254 1.62 -2.78 14.19
C LEU A 254 2.27 -3.70 13.14
N ASP A 255 3.18 -3.16 12.33
CA ASP A 255 4.04 -3.93 11.42
C ASP A 255 4.90 -4.96 12.19
N GLU A 256 5.53 -4.51 13.27
CA GLU A 256 6.33 -5.35 14.15
C GLU A 256 5.49 -6.35 14.94
N TRP A 257 4.35 -5.90 15.49
CA TRP A 257 3.45 -6.78 16.23
C TRP A 257 2.88 -7.89 15.34
N VAL A 258 2.38 -7.57 14.14
CA VAL A 258 1.87 -8.58 13.20
C VAL A 258 2.98 -9.56 12.79
N TYR A 259 4.21 -9.07 12.58
CA TYR A 259 5.34 -9.95 12.33
C TYR A 259 5.64 -10.89 13.51
N GLY A 260 5.56 -10.40 14.76
CA GLY A 260 5.70 -11.24 15.95
C GLY A 260 4.67 -12.37 16.00
N ILE A 261 3.38 -12.05 15.77
CA ILE A 261 2.31 -13.05 15.71
C ILE A 261 2.54 -14.08 14.58
N ALA A 262 3.05 -13.63 13.44
CA ALA A 262 3.43 -14.52 12.34
C ALA A 262 4.52 -15.52 12.78
N GLN A 263 5.58 -15.03 13.44
CA GLN A 263 6.66 -15.90 13.94
C GLN A 263 6.18 -16.89 15.01
N GLU A 264 5.40 -16.43 15.98
CA GLU A 264 4.83 -17.27 17.04
C GLU A 264 3.92 -18.38 16.49
N SER A 265 3.24 -18.09 15.38
CA SER A 265 2.39 -19.06 14.67
C SER A 265 3.19 -20.03 13.79
N GLY A 266 4.52 -19.90 13.74
CA GLY A 266 5.41 -20.70 12.90
C GLY A 266 5.38 -20.31 11.43
N LEU A 267 4.86 -19.12 11.07
CA LEU A 267 4.84 -18.64 9.70
C LEU A 267 6.25 -18.22 9.29
N SER A 268 6.91 -19.05 8.49
CA SER A 268 8.23 -18.78 7.93
C SER A 268 8.15 -18.03 6.60
N GLU A 269 9.30 -17.47 6.19
CA GLU A 269 9.48 -17.01 4.81
C GLU A 269 9.27 -18.20 3.86
N ILE A 270 8.39 -18.02 2.86
CA ILE A 270 8.10 -19.03 1.84
C ILE A 270 9.12 -18.92 0.71
N TRP A 271 9.47 -17.69 0.36
CA TRP A 271 10.42 -17.35 -0.69
C TRP A 271 11.59 -16.61 -0.10
N THR A 272 12.78 -16.89 -0.64
CA THR A 272 13.97 -16.12 -0.29
C THR A 272 13.96 -14.76 -0.98
N GLU A 273 14.69 -13.79 -0.42
CA GLU A 273 14.91 -12.48 -1.05
C GLU A 273 15.43 -12.64 -2.49
N GLN A 274 16.41 -13.53 -2.69
CA GLN A 274 17.01 -13.75 -4.00
C GLN A 274 16.03 -14.32 -5.02
N GLU A 275 15.15 -15.24 -4.59
CA GLU A 275 14.14 -15.83 -5.46
C GLU A 275 13.11 -14.79 -5.91
N LEU A 276 12.59 -13.99 -4.97
CA LEU A 276 11.64 -12.91 -5.27
C LEU A 276 12.28 -11.85 -6.17
N LYS A 277 13.49 -11.38 -5.84
CA LYS A 277 14.26 -10.43 -6.66
C LYS A 277 14.46 -10.98 -8.08
N THR A 278 14.96 -12.21 -8.21
CA THR A 278 15.23 -12.82 -9.52
C THR A 278 13.97 -12.95 -10.35
N THR A 279 12.87 -13.43 -9.75
CA THR A 279 11.61 -13.64 -10.46
C THR A 279 10.98 -12.31 -10.90
N ALA A 280 11.02 -11.29 -10.04
CA ALA A 280 10.53 -9.96 -10.38
C ALA A 280 11.36 -9.31 -11.49
N LEU A 281 12.70 -9.38 -11.42
CA LEU A 281 13.57 -8.83 -12.48
C LEU A 281 13.35 -9.54 -13.82
N GLN A 282 13.21 -10.86 -13.83
CA GLN A 282 12.85 -11.60 -15.04
C GLN A 282 11.49 -11.16 -15.60
N TRP A 283 10.50 -10.94 -14.74
CA TRP A 283 9.19 -10.44 -15.14
C TRP A 283 9.25 -9.03 -15.72
N ILE A 284 10.02 -8.12 -15.11
CA ILE A 284 10.23 -6.74 -15.56
C ILE A 284 10.86 -6.74 -16.96
N ARG A 285 11.92 -7.53 -17.17
CA ARG A 285 12.58 -7.66 -18.48
C ARG A 285 11.65 -8.22 -19.55
N ARG A 286 10.85 -9.23 -19.22
CA ARG A 286 9.85 -9.80 -20.15
C ARG A 286 8.81 -8.77 -20.60
N ASN A 287 8.54 -7.74 -19.80
CA ASN A 287 7.65 -6.64 -20.13
C ASN A 287 8.37 -5.43 -20.77
N GLY A 288 9.63 -5.59 -21.20
CA GLY A 288 10.37 -4.57 -21.92
C GLY A 288 10.76 -3.35 -21.08
N LEU A 289 10.95 -3.56 -19.78
CA LEU A 289 11.50 -2.58 -18.85
C LEU A 289 12.88 -3.04 -18.38
N GLU A 290 13.78 -2.07 -18.18
CA GLU A 290 15.12 -2.30 -17.67
C GLU A 290 15.33 -1.45 -16.41
N LEU A 291 16.04 -2.04 -15.45
CA LEU A 291 16.37 -1.41 -14.17
C LEU A 291 17.88 -1.18 -14.10
N PRO A 292 18.35 0.08 -14.25
CA PRO A 292 19.78 0.36 -14.15
C PRO A 292 20.28 0.07 -12.73
N GLY A 293 21.32 -0.77 -12.61
CA GLY A 293 22.04 -0.99 -11.35
C GLY A 293 21.51 -2.09 -10.42
N LEU A 294 20.51 -2.89 -10.83
CA LEU A 294 19.97 -3.99 -10.00
C LEU A 294 20.47 -5.39 -10.40
N ASP A 295 21.25 -5.45 -11.47
CA ASP A 295 21.85 -6.67 -12.04
C ASP A 295 23.24 -6.99 -11.47
N GLN A 296 23.72 -6.16 -10.53
CA GLN A 296 24.91 -6.37 -9.72
C GLN A 296 24.49 -6.83 -8.31
#